data_AF-A0A9D5H615-F1
#
_entry.id   AF-A0A9D5H615-F1
#
_cell.length_a   1.000
_cell.length_b   1.000
_cell.length_c   1.000
_cell.angle_alpha   90.00
_cell.angle_beta   90.00
_cell.angle_gamma   90.00
#
_symmetry.space_group_name_H-M   'P 1'
#
loop_
_entity.id
_entity.type
_entity.pdbx_description
1 polymer ?
#
loop_
_entity_poly.entity_id
_entity_poly.type
_entity_poly.pdbx_seq_one_letter_code
_entity_poly.pdbx_strand_id
1 'polypeptide(L)'
;MVDYGAADDHRVRDIDNRHGWFIRCRAAKHATILGEFMDHHIARFGKIFTANILGEKKVISTDAEFNRFVLKNDKKLFEQGWPSSFVQIIGKNSLSMLAGDDHKSLRSIIFNFLNGERLRTAFLDDAEQVMSLLMSSWKDGSLISAKNEAIKFSFYVMIKEILNVDPGEPEMDKLMREYNELIKGIAAIPLNLPGTSYWKALKGSSDIKMKNFMPFGGGPRLCPGAELSRMEMMVFLHHLLLNYSWELAEPDHPISLPFVDFPKGLPVKVHPLSYK
;
A
#
# COMPACT_ATOMS: atom_id res chain seq x y z
N MET A 1 -2.77 51.61 -5.30
CA MET A 1 -1.78 51.51 -6.39
C MET A 1 -0.50 51.00 -5.75
N VAL A 2 -0.39 49.68 -5.65
CA VAL A 2 0.83 49.00 -5.20
C VAL A 2 1.14 48.02 -6.31
N ASP A 3 2.23 48.35 -6.98
CA ASP A 3 2.80 47.71 -8.15
C ASP A 3 3.49 46.42 -7.71
N TYR A 4 2.96 45.27 -8.13
CA TYR A 4 3.68 44.00 -8.06
C TYR A 4 4.27 43.75 -9.44
N GLY A 5 5.52 44.18 -9.57
CA GLY A 5 6.33 44.01 -10.77
C GLY A 5 6.37 42.57 -11.24
N ALA A 6 6.31 42.45 -12.56
CA ALA A 6 6.54 41.23 -13.32
C ALA A 6 7.83 40.53 -12.88
N ALA A 7 7.69 39.28 -12.44
CA ALA A 7 8.78 38.32 -12.32
C ALA A 7 8.36 37.01 -13.00
N ASP A 8 8.86 36.87 -14.22
CA ASP A 8 9.17 35.65 -14.97
C ASP A 8 8.07 34.60 -15.23
N ASP A 9 7.32 34.92 -16.28
CA ASP A 9 6.67 34.03 -17.25
C ASP A 9 7.67 33.07 -17.95
N HIS A 10 8.27 32.14 -17.20
CA HIS A 10 9.05 31.06 -17.81
C HIS A 10 8.78 29.68 -17.16
N ARG A 11 8.06 28.86 -17.95
CA ARG A 11 8.06 27.37 -18.01
C ARG A 11 6.97 26.58 -17.29
N VAL A 12 5.71 27.04 -17.37
CA VAL A 12 4.56 26.11 -17.43
C VAL A 12 3.81 26.37 -18.74
N ARG A 13 4.48 26.13 -19.88
CA ARG A 13 3.83 26.15 -21.19
C ARG A 13 3.83 24.74 -21.77
N ASP A 14 2.65 24.32 -22.18
CA ASP A 14 2.29 23.04 -22.79
C ASP A 14 2.60 21.79 -21.98
N ILE A 15 1.72 21.49 -21.02
CA ILE A 15 1.53 20.11 -20.59
C ILE A 15 0.35 19.54 -21.38
N ASP A 16 0.68 18.94 -22.54
CA ASP A 16 -0.24 18.18 -23.37
C ASP A 16 -0.85 17.02 -22.54
N ASN A 17 -2.18 16.95 -22.53
CA ASN A 17 -3.04 16.04 -21.75
C ASN A 17 -2.82 14.53 -22.00
N ARG A 18 -1.82 14.16 -22.81
CA ARG A 18 -1.52 12.78 -23.23
C ARG A 18 -0.54 12.02 -22.35
N HIS A 19 0.01 12.65 -21.31
CA HIS A 19 1.05 12.06 -20.48
C HIS A 19 0.46 11.65 -19.13
N GLY A 20 0.26 10.35 -18.92
CA GLY A 20 -0.32 9.82 -17.68
C GLY A 20 0.44 10.32 -16.45
N TRP A 21 -0.29 10.65 -15.39
CA TRP A 21 0.26 11.34 -14.22
C TRP A 21 0.48 10.36 -13.07
N PHE A 22 1.52 10.59 -12.26
CA PHE A 22 1.66 9.95 -10.95
C PHE A 22 1.48 11.00 -9.87
N ILE A 23 0.24 11.16 -9.40
CA ILE A 23 -0.07 12.10 -8.33
C ILE A 23 0.08 11.38 -7.00
N ARG A 24 1.00 11.86 -6.18
CA ARG A 24 1.18 11.36 -4.83
C ARG A 24 0.25 12.12 -3.88
N CYS A 25 -0.67 11.40 -3.25
CA CYS A 25 -1.41 11.93 -2.11
C CYS A 25 -0.52 11.84 -0.85
N ARG A 26 -0.38 12.93 -0.10
CA ARG A 26 0.39 12.97 1.15
C ARG A 26 -0.42 12.29 2.26
N ALA A 27 -0.54 10.96 2.22
CA ALA A 27 -1.32 10.19 3.20
C ALA A 27 -0.53 9.86 4.49
N ALA A 28 0.80 9.87 4.45
CA ALA A 28 1.64 9.62 5.62
C ALA A 28 2.11 10.94 6.24
N LYS A 29 1.43 11.41 7.30
CA LYS A 29 1.87 12.58 8.08
C LYS A 29 3.16 12.33 8.88
N HIS A 30 3.58 11.07 9.03
CA HIS A 30 4.68 10.65 9.92
C HIS A 30 5.93 10.10 9.18
N ALA A 31 5.86 9.86 7.86
CA ALA A 31 7.05 9.57 7.07
C ALA A 31 7.72 10.92 6.72
N THR A 32 8.81 11.24 7.41
CA THR A 32 9.53 12.52 7.24
C THR A 32 10.44 12.54 6.01
N ILE A 33 10.81 11.37 5.49
CA ILE A 33 11.78 11.21 4.40
C ILE A 33 11.07 10.64 3.17
N LEU A 34 11.25 11.30 2.03
CA LEU A 34 10.65 10.89 0.76
C LEU A 34 11.58 9.96 -0.03
N GLY A 35 12.75 9.64 0.51
CA GLY A 35 13.80 8.87 -0.12
C GLY A 35 14.77 9.75 -0.89
N GLU A 36 16.02 9.30 -1.03
CA GLU A 36 17.13 10.09 -1.62
C GLU A 36 16.78 10.66 -3.00
N PHE A 37 16.11 9.88 -3.85
CA PHE A 37 15.67 10.32 -5.16
C PHE A 37 14.77 11.56 -5.07
N MET A 38 13.73 11.52 -4.24
CA MET A 38 12.79 12.62 -4.11
C MET A 38 13.43 13.82 -3.44
N ASP A 39 14.21 13.60 -2.39
CA ASP A 39 14.85 14.69 -1.64
C ASP A 39 15.84 15.46 -2.55
N HIS A 40 16.64 14.74 -3.35
CA HIS A 40 17.53 15.34 -4.34
C HIS A 40 16.76 16.16 -5.40
N HIS A 41 15.68 15.60 -5.95
CA HIS A 41 14.92 16.28 -7.00
C HIS A 41 14.15 17.50 -6.46
N ILE A 42 13.59 17.41 -5.25
CA ILE A 42 12.91 18.55 -4.62
C ILE A 42 13.90 19.67 -4.34
N ALA A 43 15.08 19.34 -3.81
CA ALA A 43 16.13 20.33 -3.55
C ALA A 43 16.61 21.03 -4.83
N ARG A 44 16.66 20.31 -5.96
CA ARG A 44 17.17 20.82 -7.24
C ARG A 44 16.13 21.52 -8.11
N PHE A 45 14.90 20.99 -8.16
CA PHE A 45 13.87 21.39 -9.13
C PHE A 45 12.61 21.95 -8.46
N GLY A 46 12.51 21.91 -7.14
CA GLY A 46 11.34 22.34 -6.39
C GLY A 46 10.29 21.23 -6.23
N LYS A 47 9.16 21.58 -5.61
CA LYS A 47 8.10 20.63 -5.23
C LYS A 47 7.32 20.05 -6.42
N ILE A 48 7.44 20.64 -7.60
CA ILE A 48 6.80 20.17 -8.83
C ILE A 48 7.88 20.13 -9.91
N PHE A 49 8.15 18.95 -10.45
CA PHE A 49 9.19 18.75 -11.45
C PHE A 49 8.83 17.64 -12.44
N THR A 50 9.54 17.56 -13.56
CA THR A 50 9.36 16.48 -14.54
C THR A 50 10.48 15.46 -14.45
N ALA A 51 10.16 14.18 -14.54
CA ALA A 51 11.15 13.10 -14.64
C ALA A 51 10.70 12.06 -15.68
N ASN A 52 11.63 11.28 -16.22
CA ASN A 52 11.30 10.13 -17.04
C ASN A 52 11.22 8.89 -16.14
N ILE A 53 10.01 8.33 -15.99
CA ILE A 53 9.77 7.12 -15.20
C ILE A 53 9.26 6.05 -16.17
N LEU A 54 9.99 4.93 -16.24
CA LEU A 54 9.63 3.77 -17.09
C LEU A 54 9.41 4.13 -18.58
N GLY A 55 10.20 5.08 -19.10
CA GLY A 55 10.13 5.50 -20.51
C GLY A 55 9.08 6.59 -20.79
N GLU A 56 8.31 6.99 -19.79
CA GLU A 56 7.29 8.03 -19.92
C GLU A 56 7.68 9.29 -19.16
N LYS A 57 7.51 10.46 -19.81
CA LYS A 57 7.69 11.75 -19.15
C LYS A 57 6.53 11.96 -18.17
N LYS A 58 6.85 12.06 -16.89
CA LYS A 58 5.89 12.26 -15.79
C LYS A 58 6.14 13.60 -15.11
N VAL A 59 5.07 14.27 -14.71
CA VAL A 59 5.13 15.37 -13.74
C VAL A 59 4.96 14.77 -12.35
N ILE A 60 5.87 15.10 -11.45
CA ILE A 60 5.89 14.67 -10.07
C ILE A 60 5.59 15.88 -9.20
N SER A 61 4.65 15.74 -8.26
CA SER A 61 4.30 16.79 -7.32
C SER A 61 4.34 16.29 -5.87
N THR A 62 5.11 17.00 -5.06
CA THR A 62 5.07 16.95 -3.59
C THR A 62 4.41 18.18 -2.99
N ASP A 63 3.81 19.03 -3.83
CA ASP A 63 3.07 20.20 -3.38
C ASP A 63 1.65 19.82 -2.93
N ALA A 64 1.32 20.16 -1.69
CA ALA A 64 0.06 19.73 -1.08
C ALA A 64 -1.16 20.41 -1.72
N GLU A 65 -1.03 21.66 -2.15
CA GLU A 65 -2.11 22.41 -2.78
C GLU A 65 -2.39 21.86 -4.18
N PHE A 66 -1.34 21.68 -4.98
CA PHE A 66 -1.46 21.06 -6.30
C PHE A 66 -2.00 19.63 -6.21
N ASN A 67 -1.50 18.81 -5.27
CA ASN A 67 -2.00 17.45 -5.08
C ASN A 67 -3.49 17.45 -4.70
N ARG A 68 -3.95 18.40 -3.87
CA ARG A 68 -5.37 18.57 -3.56
C ARG A 68 -6.17 19.02 -4.77
N PHE A 69 -5.65 19.95 -5.57
CA PHE A 69 -6.29 20.41 -6.80
C PHE A 69 -6.52 19.25 -7.77
N VAL A 70 -5.49 18.43 -8.00
CA VAL A 70 -5.60 17.24 -8.84
C VAL A 70 -6.69 16.31 -8.32
N LEU A 71 -6.61 15.93 -7.02
CA LEU A 71 -7.54 14.96 -6.44
C LEU A 71 -9.00 15.44 -6.46
N LYS A 72 -9.24 16.76 -6.38
CA LYS A 72 -10.57 17.36 -6.52
C LYS A 72 -11.10 17.37 -7.95
N ASN A 73 -10.20 17.38 -8.93
CA ASN A 73 -10.52 17.40 -10.35
C ASN A 73 -10.29 16.05 -11.03
N ASP A 74 -10.22 14.97 -10.23
CA ASP A 74 -10.24 13.58 -10.69
C ASP A 74 -11.43 13.37 -11.64
N LYS A 75 -11.17 12.75 -12.81
CA LYS A 75 -12.11 12.51 -13.91
C LYS A 75 -12.63 13.73 -14.67
N LYS A 76 -12.27 14.95 -14.26
CA LYS A 76 -12.62 16.20 -14.98
C LYS A 76 -11.44 16.72 -15.78
N LEU A 77 -10.31 16.87 -15.10
CA LEU A 77 -9.05 17.37 -15.68
C LEU A 77 -7.96 16.30 -15.70
N PHE A 78 -8.11 15.25 -14.88
CA PHE A 78 -7.11 14.21 -14.70
C PHE A 78 -7.74 12.83 -14.87
N GLU A 79 -7.01 11.92 -15.51
CA GLU A 79 -7.38 10.51 -15.66
C GLU A 79 -6.40 9.60 -14.92
N GLN A 80 -6.83 8.37 -14.64
CA GLN A 80 -5.97 7.36 -14.03
C GLN A 80 -4.87 6.94 -15.00
N GLY A 81 -3.61 7.19 -14.63
CA GLY A 81 -2.43 6.93 -15.46
C GLY A 81 -1.64 5.68 -15.08
N TRP A 82 -2.30 4.59 -14.67
CA TRP A 82 -1.61 3.36 -14.29
C TRP A 82 -0.84 2.75 -15.47
N PRO A 83 0.43 2.34 -15.29
CA PRO A 83 1.20 1.67 -16.35
C PRO A 83 0.49 0.42 -16.85
N SER A 84 0.57 0.13 -18.15
CA SER A 84 -0.05 -1.07 -18.75
C SER A 84 0.39 -2.36 -18.07
N SER A 85 1.65 -2.42 -17.59
CA SER A 85 2.19 -3.52 -16.82
C SER A 85 1.46 -3.76 -15.49
N PHE A 86 1.10 -2.68 -14.80
CA PHE A 86 0.31 -2.74 -13.59
C PHE A 86 -1.10 -3.27 -13.89
N VAL A 87 -1.74 -2.77 -14.94
CA VAL A 87 -3.09 -3.22 -15.35
C VAL A 87 -3.10 -4.73 -15.70
N GLN A 88 -2.04 -5.23 -16.34
CA GLN A 88 -1.95 -6.66 -16.71
C GLN A 88 -1.86 -7.58 -15.49
N ILE A 89 -1.16 -7.15 -14.43
CA ILE A 89 -1.04 -7.91 -13.19
C ILE A 89 -2.32 -7.81 -12.36
N ILE A 90 -2.80 -6.58 -12.12
CA ILE A 90 -3.90 -6.35 -11.19
C ILE A 90 -5.25 -6.74 -11.78
N GLY A 91 -5.42 -6.61 -13.09
CA GLY A 91 -6.66 -6.92 -13.80
C GLY A 91 -7.60 -5.71 -13.92
N LYS A 92 -8.28 -5.64 -15.07
CA LYS A 92 -9.19 -4.54 -15.45
C LYS A 92 -10.45 -4.42 -14.58
N ASN A 93 -10.80 -5.49 -13.86
CA ASN A 93 -11.99 -5.56 -13.00
C ASN A 93 -11.68 -5.19 -11.54
N SER A 94 -10.44 -4.85 -11.22
CA SER A 94 -10.07 -4.42 -9.87
C SER A 94 -10.64 -3.03 -9.54
N LEU A 95 -10.83 -2.75 -8.24
CA LEU A 95 -11.37 -1.48 -7.78
C LEU A 95 -10.57 -0.28 -8.30
N SER A 96 -9.26 -0.44 -8.45
CA SER A 96 -8.34 0.60 -8.92
C SER A 96 -8.53 0.90 -10.40
N MET A 97 -8.91 -0.09 -11.23
CA MET A 97 -9.08 0.10 -12.67
C MET A 97 -10.48 0.56 -13.05
N LEU A 98 -11.49 0.25 -12.23
CA LEU A 98 -12.88 0.59 -12.52
C LEU A 98 -13.14 2.11 -12.42
N ALA A 99 -14.13 2.57 -13.19
CA ALA A 99 -14.64 3.94 -13.15
C ALA A 99 -16.18 3.94 -13.06
N GLY A 100 -16.78 5.14 -13.00
CA GLY A 100 -18.24 5.31 -12.98
C GLY A 100 -18.98 4.45 -11.95
N ASP A 101 -20.08 3.85 -12.42
CA ASP A 101 -20.98 3.04 -11.61
C ASP A 101 -20.38 1.68 -11.22
N ASP A 102 -19.52 1.09 -12.05
CA ASP A 102 -18.84 -0.18 -11.71
C ASP A 102 -17.92 0.00 -10.50
N HIS A 103 -17.13 1.08 -10.48
CA HIS A 103 -16.33 1.43 -9.31
C HIS A 103 -17.21 1.69 -8.08
N LYS A 104 -18.34 2.40 -8.24
CA LYS A 104 -19.26 2.69 -7.14
C LYS A 104 -19.85 1.41 -6.56
N SER A 105 -20.27 0.48 -7.42
CA SER A 105 -20.84 -0.81 -7.06
C SER A 105 -19.84 -1.67 -6.30
N LEU A 106 -18.66 -1.93 -6.89
CA LEU A 106 -17.62 -2.74 -6.25
C LEU A 106 -17.14 -2.13 -4.92
N ARG A 107 -16.96 -0.81 -4.87
CA ARG A 107 -16.61 -0.11 -3.62
C ARG A 107 -17.68 -0.30 -2.55
N SER A 108 -18.96 -0.22 -2.91
CA SER A 108 -20.05 -0.42 -1.96
C SER A 108 -20.05 -1.84 -1.39
N ILE A 109 -19.80 -2.85 -2.23
CA ILE A 109 -19.68 -4.24 -1.79
C ILE A 109 -18.56 -4.37 -0.76
N ILE A 110 -17.36 -3.86 -1.08
CA ILE A 110 -16.19 -3.93 -0.18
C ILE A 110 -16.47 -3.17 1.13
N PHE A 111 -17.07 -1.98 1.06
CA PHE A 111 -17.35 -1.19 2.26
C PHE A 111 -18.39 -1.85 3.17
N ASN A 112 -19.42 -2.47 2.58
CA ASN A 112 -20.43 -3.22 3.33
C ASN A 112 -19.84 -4.50 3.94
N PHE A 113 -18.90 -5.15 3.26
CA PHE A 113 -18.16 -6.29 3.81
C PHE A 113 -17.34 -5.88 5.05
N LEU A 114 -16.67 -4.72 4.99
CA LEU A 114 -15.82 -4.14 6.05
C LEU A 114 -16.58 -3.19 6.99
N ASN A 115 -17.88 -3.42 7.20
CA ASN A 115 -18.68 -2.53 8.03
C ASN A 115 -18.31 -2.64 9.52
N GLY A 116 -18.59 -1.59 10.29
CA GLY A 116 -18.19 -1.50 11.70
C GLY A 116 -18.83 -2.51 12.66
N GLU A 117 -19.91 -3.19 12.28
CA GLU A 117 -20.50 -4.26 13.09
C GLU A 117 -19.72 -5.56 12.93
N ARG A 118 -19.42 -5.95 11.67
CA ARG A 118 -18.58 -7.13 11.39
C ARG A 118 -17.17 -6.96 11.93
N LEU A 119 -16.62 -5.74 11.85
CA LEU A 119 -15.30 -5.42 12.39
C LEU A 119 -15.19 -5.65 13.91
N ARG A 120 -16.29 -5.45 14.66
CA ARG A 120 -16.30 -5.60 16.13
C ARG A 120 -16.70 -6.99 16.60
N THR A 121 -17.17 -7.84 15.70
CA THR A 121 -17.66 -9.19 16.01
C THR A 121 -16.75 -10.20 15.32
N ALA A 122 -17.12 -10.69 14.14
CA ALA A 122 -16.40 -11.73 13.41
C ALA A 122 -14.89 -11.44 13.24
N PHE A 123 -14.56 -10.25 12.72
CA PHE A 123 -13.16 -9.92 12.42
C PHE A 123 -12.30 -9.80 13.66
N LEU A 124 -12.86 -9.34 14.78
CA LEU A 124 -12.08 -9.14 16.00
C LEU A 124 -11.69 -10.50 16.61
N ASP A 125 -12.66 -11.42 16.71
CA ASP A 125 -12.44 -12.76 17.24
C ASP A 125 -11.41 -13.53 16.39
N ASP A 126 -11.52 -13.44 15.05
CA ASP A 126 -10.55 -14.07 14.14
C ASP A 126 -9.18 -13.37 14.20
N ALA A 127 -9.14 -12.05 14.32
CA ALA A 127 -7.89 -11.30 14.49
C ALA A 127 -7.14 -11.68 15.77
N GLU A 128 -7.83 -11.82 16.91
CA GLU A 128 -7.21 -12.25 18.17
C GLU A 128 -6.63 -13.66 18.08
N GLN A 129 -7.36 -14.59 17.44
CA GLN A 129 -6.91 -15.96 17.23
C GLN A 129 -5.67 -16.02 16.32
N VAL A 130 -5.71 -15.32 15.17
CA VAL A 130 -4.59 -15.24 14.23
C VAL A 130 -3.37 -14.62 14.92
N MET A 131 -3.54 -13.51 15.65
CA MET A 131 -2.42 -12.85 16.34
C MET A 131 -1.80 -13.75 17.40
N SER A 132 -2.63 -14.41 18.20
CA SER A 132 -2.16 -15.36 19.23
C SER A 132 -1.37 -16.50 18.61
N LEU A 133 -1.82 -17.04 17.47
CA LEU A 133 -1.10 -18.07 16.74
C LEU A 133 0.25 -17.56 16.22
N LEU A 134 0.28 -16.40 15.57
CA LEU A 134 1.53 -15.84 15.03
C LEU A 134 2.55 -15.61 16.14
N MET A 135 2.12 -15.01 17.26
CA MET A 135 3.00 -14.74 18.40
C MET A 135 3.44 -16.01 19.14
N SER A 136 2.72 -17.13 19.05
CA SER A 136 3.15 -18.39 19.69
C SER A 136 4.53 -18.89 19.20
N SER A 137 4.92 -18.47 17.99
CA SER A 137 6.21 -18.76 17.38
C SER A 137 7.36 -17.89 17.90
N TRP A 138 7.05 -16.74 18.52
CA TRP A 138 8.04 -15.78 18.99
C TRP A 138 8.61 -16.24 20.34
N LYS A 139 9.89 -16.62 20.35
CA LYS A 139 10.60 -17.09 21.55
C LYS A 139 11.45 -15.99 22.16
N ASP A 140 11.91 -16.19 23.39
CA ASP A 140 12.81 -15.24 24.05
C ASP A 140 14.04 -14.91 23.18
N GLY A 141 14.27 -13.61 22.97
CA GLY A 141 15.34 -13.10 22.13
C GLY A 141 15.12 -13.25 20.62
N SER A 142 13.92 -13.61 20.16
CA SER A 142 13.59 -13.74 18.74
C SER A 142 13.73 -12.39 18.03
N LEU A 143 14.46 -12.37 16.92
CA LEU A 143 14.56 -11.22 16.03
C LEU A 143 13.50 -11.34 14.93
N ILE A 144 12.53 -10.42 14.96
CA ILE A 144 11.41 -10.40 14.00
C ILE A 144 11.42 -9.12 13.18
N SER A 145 10.89 -9.18 11.96
CA SER A 145 10.53 -7.99 11.19
C SER A 145 9.09 -7.62 11.52
N ALA A 146 8.89 -6.56 12.31
CA ALA A 146 7.56 -6.10 12.69
C ALA A 146 6.70 -5.75 11.46
N LYS A 147 7.32 -5.23 10.39
CA LYS A 147 6.67 -5.04 9.08
C LYS A 147 6.12 -6.35 8.51
N ASN A 148 6.97 -7.38 8.40
CA ASN A 148 6.57 -8.64 7.78
C ASN A 148 5.51 -9.37 8.61
N GLU A 149 5.63 -9.31 9.94
CA GLU A 149 4.62 -9.88 10.85
C GLU A 149 3.28 -9.15 10.73
N ALA A 150 3.27 -7.81 10.62
CA ALA A 150 2.03 -7.06 10.39
C ALA A 150 1.39 -7.36 9.03
N ILE A 151 2.19 -7.50 7.96
CA ILE A 151 1.69 -7.89 6.63
C ILE A 151 1.11 -9.31 6.68
N LYS A 152 1.80 -10.24 7.33
CA LYS A 152 1.35 -11.63 7.50
C LYS A 152 0.05 -11.69 8.29
N PHE A 153 -0.04 -10.93 9.39
CA PHE A 153 -1.23 -10.84 10.21
C PHE A 153 -2.45 -10.35 9.42
N SER A 154 -2.36 -9.20 8.76
CA SER A 154 -3.46 -8.65 7.95
C SER A 154 -3.83 -9.59 6.80
N PHE A 155 -2.85 -10.25 6.16
CA PHE A 155 -3.12 -11.24 5.13
C PHE A 155 -3.93 -12.43 5.67
N TYR A 156 -3.54 -12.98 6.82
CA TYR A 156 -4.18 -14.16 7.40
C TYR A 156 -5.62 -13.85 7.81
N VAL A 157 -5.86 -12.70 8.45
CA VAL A 157 -7.22 -12.22 8.79
C VAL A 157 -8.07 -12.07 7.53
N MET A 158 -7.54 -11.43 6.49
CA MET A 158 -8.30 -11.22 5.24
C MET A 158 -8.62 -12.53 4.51
N ILE A 159 -7.68 -13.48 4.45
CA ILE A 159 -7.91 -14.77 3.80
C ILE A 159 -8.90 -15.62 4.60
N LYS A 160 -8.81 -15.62 5.93
CA LYS A 160 -9.80 -16.24 6.80
C LYS A 160 -11.20 -15.67 6.53
N GLU A 161 -11.34 -14.35 6.48
CA GLU A 161 -12.64 -13.69 6.30
C GLU A 161 -13.24 -13.83 4.89
N ILE A 162 -12.41 -13.89 3.85
CA ILE A 162 -12.88 -13.98 2.46
C ILE A 162 -13.09 -15.43 2.02
N LEU A 163 -12.16 -16.32 2.39
CA LEU A 163 -12.10 -17.68 1.87
C LEU A 163 -12.38 -18.74 2.93
N ASN A 164 -12.54 -18.36 4.20
CA ASN A 164 -12.70 -19.25 5.34
C ASN A 164 -11.61 -20.33 5.42
N VAL A 165 -10.36 -19.92 5.17
CA VAL A 165 -9.17 -20.77 5.31
C VAL A 165 -8.51 -20.46 6.64
N ASP A 166 -8.30 -21.49 7.47
CA ASP A 166 -7.69 -21.33 8.78
C ASP A 166 -6.16 -21.16 8.70
N PRO A 167 -5.56 -20.36 9.59
CA PRO A 167 -4.11 -20.32 9.74
C PRO A 167 -3.51 -21.71 10.00
N GLY A 168 -2.43 -22.03 9.26
CA GLY A 168 -1.77 -23.34 9.34
C GLY A 168 -2.24 -24.35 8.28
N GLU A 169 -3.33 -24.05 7.55
CA GLU A 169 -3.69 -24.81 6.36
C GLU A 169 -2.68 -24.58 5.21
N PRO A 170 -2.33 -25.62 4.42
CA PRO A 170 -1.41 -25.48 3.28
C PRO A 170 -1.86 -24.46 2.23
N GLU A 171 -3.18 -24.25 2.10
CA GLU A 171 -3.78 -23.25 1.20
C GLU A 171 -3.38 -21.82 1.62
N MET A 172 -3.34 -21.52 2.93
CA MET A 172 -2.92 -20.22 3.46
C MET A 172 -1.48 -19.89 3.04
N ASP A 173 -0.56 -20.85 3.22
CA ASP A 173 0.85 -20.67 2.85
C ASP A 173 1.03 -20.53 1.33
N LYS A 174 0.21 -21.23 0.55
CA LYS A 174 0.19 -21.10 -0.92
C LYS A 174 -0.25 -19.70 -1.33
N LEU A 175 -1.36 -19.20 -0.79
CA LEU A 175 -1.88 -17.87 -1.07
C LEU A 175 -0.88 -16.77 -0.67
N MET A 176 -0.20 -16.93 0.48
CA MET A 176 0.83 -15.99 0.92
C MET A 176 2.04 -15.98 -0.02
N ARG A 177 2.45 -17.13 -0.56
CA ARG A 177 3.51 -17.20 -1.59
C ARG A 177 3.08 -16.49 -2.87
N GLU A 178 1.85 -16.73 -3.35
CA GLU A 178 1.30 -16.08 -4.55
C GLU A 178 1.19 -14.56 -4.37
N TYR A 179 0.73 -14.10 -3.20
CA TYR A 179 0.72 -12.69 -2.83
C TYR A 179 2.12 -12.07 -2.87
N ASN A 180 3.11 -12.72 -2.27
CA ASN A 180 4.49 -12.21 -2.27
C ASN A 180 5.08 -12.11 -3.69
N GLU A 181 4.83 -13.10 -4.55
CA GLU A 181 5.26 -13.03 -5.95
C GLU A 181 4.51 -11.92 -6.72
N LEU A 182 3.23 -11.70 -6.43
CA LEU A 182 2.45 -10.60 -6.98
C LEU A 182 3.06 -9.23 -6.62
N ILE A 183 3.32 -8.99 -5.33
CA ILE A 183 3.90 -7.73 -4.84
C ILE A 183 5.29 -7.50 -5.45
N LYS A 184 6.13 -8.54 -5.54
CA LYS A 184 7.43 -8.46 -6.23
C LYS A 184 7.28 -8.11 -7.70
N GLY A 185 6.30 -8.68 -8.40
CA GLY A 185 6.07 -8.38 -9.82
C GLY A 185 5.54 -6.97 -10.06
N ILE A 186 4.73 -6.43 -9.16
CA ILE A 186 4.25 -5.04 -9.21
C ILE A 186 5.42 -4.05 -9.07
N ALA A 187 6.39 -4.37 -8.21
CA ALA A 187 7.57 -3.52 -7.98
C ALA A 187 8.69 -3.74 -9.01
N ALA A 188 8.61 -4.78 -9.84
CA ALA A 188 9.66 -5.15 -10.79
C ALA A 188 9.60 -4.33 -12.09
N ILE A 189 10.74 -4.31 -12.79
CA ILE A 189 10.77 -3.85 -14.18
C ILE A 189 9.87 -4.80 -15.01
N PRO A 190 8.97 -4.27 -15.85
CA PRO A 190 7.95 -5.05 -16.53
C PRO A 190 8.50 -5.84 -17.74
N LEU A 191 9.45 -6.74 -17.50
CA LEU A 191 10.03 -7.62 -18.50
C LEU A 191 9.30 -8.96 -18.48
N ASN A 192 8.56 -9.27 -19.54
CA ASN A 192 7.84 -10.54 -19.66
C ASN A 192 8.75 -11.67 -20.18
N LEU A 193 9.81 -11.98 -19.43
CA LEU A 193 10.73 -13.08 -19.75
C LEU A 193 10.60 -14.20 -18.70
N PRO A 194 10.64 -15.49 -19.10
CA PRO A 194 10.56 -16.61 -18.18
C PRO A 194 11.54 -16.47 -17.00
N GLY A 195 11.03 -16.65 -15.77
CA GLY A 195 11.83 -16.56 -14.54
C GLY A 195 11.91 -15.18 -13.90
N THR A 196 11.56 -14.10 -14.60
CA THR A 196 11.49 -12.74 -14.01
C THR A 196 10.32 -12.61 -13.01
N SER A 197 10.43 -11.69 -12.06
CA SER A 197 9.35 -11.41 -11.09
C SER A 197 8.06 -10.93 -11.77
N TYR A 198 8.17 -10.14 -12.84
CA TYR A 198 7.02 -9.71 -13.63
C TYR A 198 6.31 -10.90 -14.31
N TRP A 199 7.06 -11.81 -14.95
CA TRP A 199 6.49 -13.03 -15.55
C TRP A 199 5.81 -13.94 -14.52
N LYS A 200 6.42 -14.13 -13.33
CA LYS A 200 5.83 -14.91 -12.23
C LYS A 200 4.52 -14.30 -11.74
N ALA A 201 4.47 -12.98 -11.56
CA ALA A 201 3.25 -12.28 -11.15
C ALA A 201 2.16 -12.33 -12.23
N LEU A 202 2.50 -12.26 -13.52
CA LEU A 202 1.54 -12.45 -14.61
C LEU A 202 0.94 -13.86 -14.64
N LYS A 203 1.77 -14.88 -14.36
CA LYS A 203 1.33 -16.28 -14.24
C LYS A 203 0.43 -16.47 -13.00
N GLY A 204 0.86 -16.02 -11.82
CA GLY A 204 0.09 -16.15 -10.58
C GLY A 204 -1.22 -15.38 -10.62
N SER A 205 -1.22 -14.17 -11.19
CA SER A 205 -2.46 -13.39 -11.38
C SER A 205 -3.40 -14.03 -12.41
N SER A 206 -2.92 -14.89 -13.32
CA SER A 206 -3.79 -15.53 -14.33
C SER A 206 -4.80 -16.52 -13.77
N ASP A 207 -4.57 -17.02 -12.56
CA ASP A 207 -5.61 -17.69 -11.78
C ASP A 207 -6.65 -16.65 -11.34
N ILE A 208 -7.88 -16.85 -11.81
CA ILE A 208 -9.03 -15.93 -11.76
C ILE A 208 -9.32 -15.37 -10.34
N LYS A 209 -8.86 -16.06 -9.28
CA LYS A 209 -9.06 -15.68 -7.88
C LYS A 209 -8.36 -14.34 -7.52
N MET A 210 -7.18 -14.04 -8.06
CA MET A 210 -6.43 -12.81 -7.70
C MET A 210 -6.66 -11.64 -8.65
N LYS A 211 -6.91 -11.89 -9.95
CA LYS A 211 -7.11 -10.86 -10.99
C LYS A 211 -8.35 -9.96 -10.79
N ASN A 212 -9.28 -10.38 -9.94
CA ASN A 212 -10.52 -9.65 -9.68
C ASN A 212 -10.56 -9.02 -8.28
N PHE A 213 -9.57 -9.27 -7.42
CA PHE A 213 -9.60 -8.82 -6.04
C PHE A 213 -8.30 -8.11 -5.65
N MET A 214 -8.22 -6.84 -6.04
CA MET A 214 -7.32 -5.88 -5.40
C MET A 214 -8.14 -4.66 -4.95
N PRO A 215 -8.39 -4.50 -3.63
CA PRO A 215 -9.21 -3.41 -3.10
C PRO A 215 -8.42 -2.09 -2.91
N PHE A 216 -7.15 -2.04 -3.34
CA PHE A 216 -6.25 -0.91 -3.09
C PHE A 216 -6.21 0.07 -4.27
N GLY A 217 -6.96 1.16 -4.19
CA GLY A 217 -6.93 2.27 -5.15
C GLY A 217 -6.24 3.52 -4.61
N GLY A 218 -5.73 4.36 -5.50
CA GLY A 218 -5.35 5.75 -5.18
C GLY A 218 -6.54 6.69 -5.42
N GLY A 219 -6.73 7.71 -4.59
CA GLY A 219 -7.78 8.71 -4.82
C GLY A 219 -8.13 9.55 -3.58
N PRO A 220 -9.08 10.50 -3.71
CA PRO A 220 -9.50 11.37 -2.62
C PRO A 220 -10.36 10.65 -1.56
N ARG A 221 -10.87 9.45 -1.87
CA ARG A 221 -11.72 8.68 -0.97
C ARG A 221 -10.87 7.92 0.03
N LEU A 222 -11.35 7.83 1.27
CA LEU A 222 -10.71 6.99 2.30
C LEU A 222 -10.62 5.54 1.84
N CYS A 223 -9.54 4.86 2.26
CA CYS A 223 -9.39 3.42 2.07
C CYS A 223 -10.59 2.69 2.70
N PRO A 224 -11.30 1.81 1.97
CA PRO A 224 -12.38 1.02 2.55
C PRO A 224 -11.93 0.19 3.75
N GLY A 225 -10.67 -0.27 3.76
CA GLY A 225 -10.06 -1.01 4.86
C GLY A 225 -9.44 -0.17 5.97
N ALA A 226 -9.64 1.16 6.00
CA ALA A 226 -9.00 2.00 7.01
C ALA A 226 -9.40 1.63 8.46
N GLU A 227 -10.68 1.29 8.68
CA GLU A 227 -11.15 0.88 10.01
C GLU A 227 -10.70 -0.54 10.36
N LEU A 228 -10.63 -1.44 9.36
CA LEU A 228 -10.03 -2.76 9.54
C LEU A 228 -8.56 -2.64 9.97
N SER A 229 -7.75 -1.89 9.23
CA SER A 229 -6.32 -1.71 9.56
C SER A 229 -6.11 -1.04 10.91
N ARG A 230 -7.02 -0.16 11.35
CA ARG A 230 -6.99 0.40 12.69
C ARG A 230 -7.24 -0.68 13.75
N MET A 231 -8.25 -1.52 13.57
CA MET A 231 -8.55 -2.63 14.48
C MET A 231 -7.37 -3.63 14.53
N GLU A 232 -6.87 -4.06 13.38
CA GLU A 232 -5.71 -4.96 13.29
C GLU A 232 -4.50 -4.38 14.04
N MET A 233 -4.16 -3.11 13.80
CA MET A 233 -3.04 -2.48 14.50
C MET A 233 -3.27 -2.41 16.02
N MET A 234 -4.50 -2.19 16.47
CA MET A 234 -4.84 -2.22 17.89
C MET A 234 -4.64 -3.62 18.48
N VAL A 235 -5.12 -4.68 17.82
CA VAL A 235 -4.92 -6.07 18.24
C VAL A 235 -3.43 -6.42 18.29
N PHE A 236 -2.68 -6.10 17.23
CA PHE A 236 -1.25 -6.34 17.15
C PHE A 236 -0.49 -5.67 18.31
N LEU A 237 -0.75 -4.38 18.55
CA LEU A 237 -0.10 -3.63 19.61
C LEU A 237 -0.55 -4.09 21.00
N HIS A 238 -1.82 -4.43 21.19
CA HIS A 238 -2.35 -4.95 22.44
C HIS A 238 -1.62 -6.23 22.86
N HIS A 239 -1.55 -7.21 21.95
CA HIS A 239 -0.85 -8.46 22.23
C HIS A 239 0.66 -8.27 22.40
N LEU A 240 1.28 -7.37 21.63
CA LEU A 240 2.71 -7.10 21.74
C LEU A 240 3.04 -6.49 23.10
N LEU A 241 2.30 -5.47 23.53
CA LEU A 241 2.56 -4.73 24.77
C LEU A 241 2.23 -5.53 26.03
N LEU A 242 1.21 -6.39 25.98
CA LEU A 242 0.80 -7.18 27.15
C LEU A 242 1.61 -8.46 27.33
N ASN A 243 2.17 -9.03 26.26
CA ASN A 243 2.84 -10.34 26.34
C ASN A 243 4.34 -10.26 26.14
N TYR A 244 4.90 -9.13 25.68
CA TYR A 244 6.32 -9.01 25.37
C TYR A 244 6.91 -7.70 25.87
N SER A 245 8.13 -7.78 26.39
CA SER A 245 9.07 -6.67 26.35
C SER A 245 9.83 -6.72 25.03
N TRP A 246 10.13 -5.57 24.44
CA TRP A 246 10.73 -5.51 23.11
C TRP A 246 11.65 -4.32 22.96
N GLU A 247 12.65 -4.48 22.09
CA GLU A 247 13.63 -3.45 21.75
C GLU A 247 13.91 -3.44 20.24
N LEU A 248 14.30 -2.29 19.71
CA LEU A 248 14.79 -2.21 18.33
C LEU A 248 16.15 -2.89 18.25
N ALA A 249 16.28 -3.88 17.38
CA ALA A 249 17.57 -4.54 17.16
C ALA A 249 18.55 -3.63 16.41
N GLU A 250 18.03 -2.75 15.56
CA GLU A 250 18.78 -1.68 14.91
C GLU A 250 17.86 -0.52 14.51
N PRO A 251 18.41 0.69 14.31
CA PRO A 251 17.63 1.82 13.82
C PRO A 251 17.09 1.55 12.41
N ASP A 252 15.80 1.85 12.25
CA ASP A 252 15.08 1.87 10.97
C ASP A 252 14.13 3.07 10.95
N HIS A 253 13.82 3.60 9.78
CA HIS A 253 12.98 4.78 9.64
C HIS A 253 11.93 4.59 8.54
N PRO A 254 10.70 5.09 8.76
CA PRO A 254 9.66 4.98 7.76
C PRO A 254 10.01 5.87 6.56
N ILE A 255 10.17 5.25 5.41
CA ILE A 255 10.16 5.92 4.11
C ILE A 255 8.76 5.84 3.52
N SER A 256 8.48 6.66 2.52
CA SER A 256 7.22 6.56 1.81
C SER A 256 7.45 6.74 0.32
N LEU A 257 7.40 5.67 -0.48
CA LEU A 257 7.45 5.69 -1.96
C LEU A 257 7.04 4.34 -2.59
N PRO A 258 5.87 4.21 -3.26
CA PRO A 258 4.63 4.98 -3.14
C PRO A 258 3.83 4.66 -1.87
N PHE A 259 4.17 3.56 -1.18
CA PHE A 259 3.58 3.14 0.10
C PHE A 259 4.53 3.48 1.25
N VAL A 260 4.03 3.50 2.48
CA VAL A 260 4.90 3.57 3.67
C VAL A 260 5.66 2.27 3.78
N ASP A 261 6.97 2.36 3.96
CA ASP A 261 7.82 1.21 4.11
C ASP A 261 8.90 1.45 5.18
N PHE A 262 9.38 0.36 5.76
CA PHE A 262 10.55 0.29 6.62
C PHE A 262 11.63 -0.48 5.85
N PRO A 263 12.72 0.19 5.39
CA PRO A 263 13.75 -0.43 4.55
C PRO A 263 14.34 -1.71 5.13
N LYS A 264 14.46 -1.81 6.47
CA LYS A 264 14.98 -2.99 7.17
C LYS A 264 13.85 -3.85 7.77
N GLY A 265 12.61 -3.51 7.48
CA GLY A 265 11.42 -4.21 7.97
C GLY A 265 11.11 -3.98 9.45
N LEU A 266 11.65 -2.91 10.04
CA LEU A 266 11.53 -2.58 11.47
C LEU A 266 11.93 -3.77 12.36
N PRO A 267 13.23 -4.07 12.46
CA PRO A 267 13.73 -5.23 13.18
C PRO A 267 13.59 -5.04 14.69
N VAL A 268 12.82 -5.94 15.31
CA VAL A 268 12.49 -5.90 16.75
C VAL A 268 12.94 -7.20 17.38
N LYS A 269 13.60 -7.09 18.53
CA LYS A 269 13.88 -8.23 19.40
C LYS A 269 12.79 -8.32 20.47
N VAL A 270 12.19 -9.49 20.62
CA VAL A 270 11.07 -9.70 21.56
C VAL A 270 11.45 -10.67 22.67
N HIS A 271 10.93 -10.40 23.85
CA HIS A 271 11.19 -11.11 25.09
C HIS A 271 9.85 -11.36 25.80
N PRO A 272 9.32 -12.60 25.77
CA PRO A 272 8.06 -12.92 26.44
C PRO A 272 8.07 -12.47 27.90
N LEU A 273 7.03 -11.78 28.31
CA LEU A 273 6.86 -11.41 29.71
C LEU A 273 6.60 -12.69 30.50
N SER A 274 7.51 -12.99 31.41
CA SER A 274 7.27 -14.01 32.43
C SER A 274 6.23 -13.45 33.38
N TYR A 275 4.96 -13.85 33.23
CA TYR A 275 3.99 -13.62 34.29
C TYR A 275 4.47 -14.39 35.54
N LYS A 276 4.67 -13.65 36.63
CA LYS A 276 4.77 -14.22 37.98
C LYS A 276 3.43 -14.80 38.40
#